data_AF-A0A4Q3UQK5-F1
#
_entry.id   AF-A0A4Q3UQK5-F1
#
_cell.length_a   1.000
_cell.length_b   1.000
_cell.length_c   1.000
_cell.angle_alpha   90.00
_cell.angle_beta   90.00
_cell.angle_gamma   90.00
#
_symmetry.space_group_name_H-M   'P 1'
#
loop_
_entity.id
_entity.type
_entity.pdbx_description
1 polymer ?
#
loop_
_entity_poly.entity_id
_entity_poly.type
_entity_poly.pdbx_seq_one_letter_code
_entity_poly.pdbx_strand_id
1 'polypeptide(L)' 'MGAPGLEVADIFRAHGPAWRQAQHAHLSLGQRKVMSAIEQCRTAALSGHVLRCDACEQVEV' A
#
# COMPACT_ATOMS: atom_id res chain seq x y z
N MET A 1 17.41 -6.65 11.60
CA MET A 1 16.30 -5.95 10.92
C MET A 1 15.07 -6.83 11.12
N GLY A 2 14.13 -6.41 11.97
CA GLY A 2 12.89 -7.16 12.18
C GLY A 2 12.17 -7.33 10.85
N ALA A 3 11.45 -8.44 10.68
CA ALA A 3 10.62 -8.60 9.49
C ALA A 3 9.73 -7.36 9.33
N PRO A 4 9.64 -6.75 8.14
CA PRO A 4 8.73 -5.65 7.91
C PRO A 4 7.32 -6.10 8.34
N GLY A 5 6.57 -5.21 8.98
CA GLY A 5 5.18 -5.48 9.35
C GLY A 5 4.39 -5.91 8.11
N LEU A 6 3.36 -6.73 8.30
CA LEU A 6 2.48 -7.11 7.21
C LEU A 6 1.79 -5.86 6.64
N GLU A 7 2.04 -5.56 5.37
CA GLU A 7 1.44 -4.41 4.69
C GLU A 7 0.19 -4.82 3.88
N VAL A 8 -0.72 -3.87 3.66
CA VAL A 8 -1.89 -4.09 2.76
C VAL A 8 -1.43 -4.47 1.36
N ALA A 9 -0.28 -3.95 0.91
CA ALA A 9 0.32 -4.30 -0.37
C ALA A 9 0.68 -5.80 -0.46
N ASP A 10 1.08 -6.43 0.64
CA ASP A 10 1.42 -7.85 0.66
C ASP A 10 0.17 -8.72 0.51
N ILE A 11 -0.93 -8.32 1.15
CA ILE A 11 -2.24 -8.97 1.01
C ILE A 11 -2.70 -8.90 -0.46
N PHE A 12 -2.59 -7.74 -1.10
CA PHE A 12 -2.96 -7.61 -2.52
C PHE A 12 -2.03 -8.38 -3.45
N ARG A 13 -0.72 -8.43 -3.20
CA ARG A 13 0.19 -9.27 -4.00
C ARG A 13 -0.17 -10.76 -3.88
N ALA A 14 -0.50 -11.23 -2.68
CA ALA A 14 -0.83 -12.62 -2.43
C ALA A 14 -2.24 -13.02 -2.92
N HIS A 15 -3.24 -12.16 -2.74
CA HIS A 15 -4.65 -12.52 -2.92
C HIS A 15 -5.39 -11.66 -3.95
N GLY A 16 -4.85 -10.50 -4.31
CA GLY A 16 -5.45 -9.53 -5.22
C GLY A 16 -5.79 -10.09 -6.61
N PRO A 17 -4.93 -10.87 -7.28
CA PRO A 17 -5.27 -11.46 -8.58
C PRO A 17 -6.53 -12.32 -8.55
N ALA A 18 -6.61 -13.27 -7.60
CA ALA A 18 -7.77 -14.16 -7.45
C ALA A 18 -9.04 -13.38 -7.09
N TRP A 19 -8.93 -12.42 -6.17
CA TRP A 19 -10.05 -11.58 -5.77
C TRP A 19 -10.59 -10.71 -6.91
N ARG A 20 -9.70 -10.09 -7.70
CA ARG A 20 -10.09 -9.27 -8.86
C ARG A 20 -10.83 -10.09 -9.93
N GLN A 21 -10.42 -11.34 -10.14
CA GLN A 21 -11.12 -12.24 -11.06
C GLN A 21 -12.52 -12.58 -10.52
N ALA A 22 -12.63 -12.96 -9.25
CA ALA A 22 -13.90 -13.28 -8.61
C ALA A 22 -14.87 -12.09 -8.58
N GLN A 23 -14.36 -10.86 -8.42
CA GLN A 23 -15.15 -9.63 -8.30
C GLN A 23 -15.15 -8.75 -9.56
N HIS A 24 -14.79 -9.29 -10.73
CA HIS A 24 -14.61 -8.48 -11.94
C HIS A 24 -15.84 -7.63 -12.29
N ALA A 25 -17.06 -8.14 -12.03
CA ALA A 25 -18.33 -7.46 -12.29
C ALA A 25 -18.72 -6.43 -11.21
N HIS A 26 -18.17 -6.54 -9.99
CA HIS A 26 -18.51 -5.68 -8.86
C HIS A 26 -17.46 -4.58 -8.62
N LEU A 27 -16.27 -4.73 -9.18
CA LEU A 27 -15.21 -3.73 -9.06
C LEU A 27 -15.40 -2.64 -10.11
N SER A 28 -15.48 -1.40 -9.65
CA SER A 28 -15.33 -0.22 -10.49
C SER A 28 -13.89 -0.09 -11.00
N LEU A 29 -13.70 0.71 -12.05
CA LEU A 29 -12.36 1.05 -12.54
C LEU A 29 -11.53 1.77 -11.47
N GLY A 30 -12.15 2.65 -10.69
CA GLY A 30 -11.49 3.37 -9.60
C GLY A 30 -10.91 2.43 -8.54
N GLN A 31 -11.69 1.45 -8.10
CA GLN A 31 -11.22 0.44 -7.14
C GLN A 31 -10.04 -0.36 -7.70
N ARG A 32 -10.10 -0.81 -8.96
CA ARG A 32 -8.97 -1.52 -9.60
C ARG A 32 -7.70 -0.67 -9.66
N LYS A 33 -7.82 0.63 -9.93
CA LYS A 33 -6.69 1.56 -9.92
C LYS A 33 -6.07 1.69 -8.54
N VAL A 34 -6.89 1.84 -7.50
CA VAL A 34 -6.43 1.91 -6.10
C VAL A 34 -5.67 0.63 -5.71
N MET A 35 -6.23 -0.54 -6.01
CA MET A 35 -5.54 -1.82 -5.75
C MET A 35 -4.18 -1.88 -6.45
N SER A 36 -4.13 -1.49 -7.72
CA SER A 36 -2.88 -1.50 -8.51
C SER A 36 -1.85 -0.52 -7.95
N ALA A 37 -2.28 0.66 -7.50
CA ALA A 37 -1.39 1.66 -6.90
C ALA A 37 -0.82 1.16 -5.57
N ILE A 38 -1.62 0.47 -4.75
CA ILE A 38 -1.16 -0.11 -3.49
C ILE A 38 -0.15 -1.24 -3.74
N GLU A 39 -0.40 -2.14 -4.70
CA GLU A 39 0.54 -3.21 -5.07
C GLU A 39 1.90 -2.65 -5.53
N GLN A 40 1.89 -1.53 -6.27
CA GLN A 40 3.06 -0.85 -6.81
C GLN A 40 3.73 0.10 -5.81
N CYS A 41 3.10 0.40 -4.68
CA CYS A 41 3.66 1.28 -3.66
C CYS A 41 4.95 0.67 -3.08
N ARG A 42 6.01 1.48 -3.04
CA ARG A 42 7.33 1.10 -2.51
C ARG A 42 7.73 1.90 -1.28
N THR A 43 6.88 2.79 -0.76
CA THR A 43 7.21 3.69 0.35
C THR A 43 7.80 2.94 1.54
N ALA A 44 7.10 1.93 2.06
CA ALA A 44 7.61 1.10 3.16
C ALA A 44 8.93 0.37 2.82
N ALA A 45 9.06 -0.13 1.58
CA ALA A 45 10.29 -0.77 1.10
C ALA A 45 11.46 0.21 0.93
N LEU A 46 11.19 1.52 0.85
CA LEU A 46 12.17 2.60 0.73
C LEU A 46 12.40 3.33 2.07
N SER A 47 12.11 2.66 3.20
CA SER A 47 12.22 3.19 4.57
C SER A 47 11.03 4.01 5.09
N GLY A 48 9.88 3.96 4.40
CA GLY A 48 8.64 4.59 4.85
C GLY A 48 8.48 6.04 4.40
N HIS A 49 7.47 6.70 4.97
CA HIS A 49 7.30 8.14 4.87
C HIS A 49 7.50 8.73 6.25
N VAL A 50 7.99 9.97 6.29
CA VAL A 50 8.27 10.68 7.52
C VAL A 50 7.69 12.08 7.38
N LEU A 51 6.80 12.45 8.28
CA LEU A 51 6.28 13.80 8.39
C LEU A 51 7.20 14.61 9.29
N ARG A 52 7.69 15.75 8.80
CA ARG A 52 8.51 16.68 9.58
C ARG A 52 7.80 18.02 9.70
N CYS A 53 7.76 18.57 10.90
CA CYS A 53 7.29 19.93 11.14
C CYS A 53 8.42 20.93 10.86
N ASP A 54 8.24 21.87 9.93
CA ASP A 54 9.26 22.89 9.62
C ASP A 54 9.46 23.93 10.73
N ALA A 55 8.50 24.07 11.65
CA ALA A 55 8.57 25.07 12.72
C ALA A 55 9.31 24.59 13.97
N CYS A 56 9.22 23.30 14.31
CA CYS A 56 9.82 22.73 15.52
C CYS A 56 10.66 21.48 15.27
N GLU A 57 10.86 21.10 14.00
CA GLU A 57 11.68 19.97 13.54
C GLU A 57 11.25 18.59 14.03
N GLN A 58 10.09 18.48 14.68
CA GLN A 58 9.52 17.21 15.12
C GLN A 58 9.23 16.29 13.94
N VAL A 59 9.48 14.99 14.16
CA VAL A 59 9.39 13.94 13.17
C VAL A 59 8.38 12.88 13.63
N GLU A 60 7.41 12.58 12.77
CA GLU A 60 6.43 11.51 12.91
C GLU A 60 6.66 10.48 11.80
N VAL A 61 6.67 9.19 12.18
CA VAL A 61 6.89 8.04 11.29
C VAL A 61 5.64 7.19 11.25
#